data_AF-G9EMR5-F1
#
_entry.id   AF-G9EMR5-F1
#
_cell.length_a   1.000
_cell.length_b   1.000
_cell.length_c   1.000
_cell.angle_alpha   90.00
_cell.angle_beta   90.00
_cell.angle_gamma   90.00
#
_symmetry.space_group_name_H-M   'P 1'
#
loop_
_entity.id
_entity.type
_entity.pdbx_description
1 polymer ?
#
loop_
_entity_poly.entity_id
_entity_poly.type
_entity_poly.pdbx_seq_one_letter_code
_entity_poly.pdbx_strand_id
1 'polypeptide(L)'
;MLLKQTNTLMKRYGEKLINGTISDRELKTLMDLKSFPKSKGFVDINQPITDKNHRKSDAINDFVLAIAPRLTLATLHQLTARMINLAPDAGRNTFMRNEGLEKAFLAYELAQFPQSAAIFFLKPESLESIESAGSAKYEEFQARNRMQKEFSGTDDIKNLKDVILKPIIELYSKEDVAQRNVAYHYRHAIYNEAGGRFHAYKVSGTKFAGLPEHLQKFKGDHLKSQILLDFKMQLMDAKTHQEVDDLVTEFQKKVEYDVLTTGQGFISLRFHRPTSSLRAFEHMVNERKQDISTEKSIKLGIS
;
A
#
# COMPACT_ATOMS: atom_id res chain seq x y z
N MET A 1 -0.11 -16.21 1.17
CA MET A 1 0.80 -16.35 0.02
C MET A 1 0.12 -15.72 -1.18
N LEU A 2 0.86 -14.97 -2.01
CA LEU A 2 0.32 -14.35 -3.23
C LEU A 2 -0.15 -15.42 -4.22
N LEU A 3 -1.18 -15.11 -5.00
CA LEU A 3 -1.60 -15.96 -6.11
C LEU A 3 -0.47 -16.09 -7.15
N LYS A 4 -0.40 -17.22 -7.85
CA LYS A 4 0.57 -17.42 -8.94
C LYS A 4 0.42 -16.36 -10.03
N GLN A 5 -0.81 -15.96 -10.35
CA GLN A 5 -1.07 -14.90 -11.31
C GLN A 5 -0.48 -13.55 -10.86
N THR A 6 -0.64 -13.20 -9.58
CA THR A 6 -0.07 -12.00 -8.98
C THR A 6 1.45 -12.00 -9.13
N ASN A 7 2.10 -13.11 -8.81
CA ASN A 7 3.55 -13.24 -8.99
C ASN A 7 4.00 -13.04 -10.44
N THR A 8 3.25 -13.57 -11.41
CA THR A 8 3.54 -13.38 -12.84
C THR A 8 3.40 -11.92 -13.26
N LEU A 9 2.32 -11.25 -12.83
CA LEU A 9 2.11 -9.82 -13.12
C LEU A 9 3.17 -8.94 -12.44
N MET A 10 3.53 -9.25 -11.19
CA MET A 10 4.60 -8.56 -10.46
C MET A 10 5.96 -8.69 -11.16
N LYS A 11 6.29 -9.87 -11.70
CA LYS A 11 7.51 -10.06 -12.49
C LYS A 11 7.50 -9.25 -13.79
N ARG A 12 6.33 -9.10 -14.42
CA ARG A 12 6.21 -8.43 -15.71
C ARG A 12 6.14 -6.91 -15.60
N TYR A 13 5.40 -6.39 -14.63
CA TYR A 13 5.04 -4.97 -14.53
C TYR A 13 5.53 -4.31 -13.24
N GLY A 14 5.94 -5.07 -12.23
CA GLY A 14 6.18 -4.56 -10.88
C GLY A 14 7.21 -3.45 -10.80
N GLU A 15 8.39 -3.61 -11.41
CA GLU A 15 9.42 -2.56 -11.39
C GLU A 15 8.96 -1.28 -12.08
N LYS A 16 8.28 -1.40 -13.23
CA LYS A 16 7.76 -0.27 -14.01
C LYS A 16 6.62 0.47 -13.29
N LEU A 17 5.83 -0.25 -12.49
CA LEU A 17 4.82 0.35 -11.64
C LEU A 17 5.48 1.07 -10.46
N ILE A 18 6.44 0.43 -9.78
CA ILE A 18 7.13 0.99 -8.61
C ILE A 18 7.84 2.30 -8.94
N ASN A 19 8.51 2.37 -10.08
CA ASN A 19 9.23 3.57 -10.49
C ASN A 19 8.38 4.53 -11.36
N GLY A 20 7.09 4.24 -11.60
CA GLY A 20 6.19 5.07 -12.40
C GLY A 20 6.46 5.09 -13.91
N THR A 21 7.40 4.28 -14.42
CA THR A 21 7.82 4.29 -15.84
C THR A 21 6.97 3.43 -16.77
N ILE A 22 5.96 2.72 -16.25
CA ILE A 22 5.06 1.91 -17.09
C ILE A 22 4.43 2.79 -18.18
N SER A 23 4.44 2.32 -19.43
CA SER A 23 3.82 3.04 -20.54
C SER A 23 2.29 2.92 -20.52
N ASP A 24 1.56 3.85 -21.12
CA ASP A 24 0.09 3.78 -21.21
C ASP A 24 -0.40 2.51 -21.91
N ARG A 25 0.33 2.04 -22.92
CA ARG A 25 0.00 0.79 -23.62
C ARG A 25 0.09 -0.41 -22.69
N GLU A 26 1.17 -0.48 -21.90
CA GLU A 26 1.35 -1.55 -20.91
C GLU A 26 0.33 -1.45 -19.78
N LEU A 27 0.04 -0.22 -19.32
CA LEU A 27 -0.95 0.04 -18.28
C LEU A 27 -2.36 -0.39 -18.75
N LYS A 28 -2.78 -0.03 -19.96
CA LYS A 28 -4.03 -0.51 -20.57
C LYS A 28 -4.08 -2.03 -20.68
N THR A 29 -2.96 -2.66 -21.05
CA THR A 29 -2.87 -4.13 -21.11
C THR A 29 -3.06 -4.75 -19.72
N LEU A 30 -2.41 -4.20 -18.71
CA LEU A 30 -2.55 -4.65 -17.32
C LEU A 30 -3.98 -4.47 -16.81
N MET A 31 -4.63 -3.35 -17.15
CA MET A 31 -6.01 -3.05 -16.76
C MET A 31 -7.07 -3.88 -17.50
N ASP A 32 -6.70 -4.56 -18.59
CA ASP A 32 -7.64 -5.37 -19.35
C ASP A 32 -8.30 -6.44 -18.46
N LEU A 33 -9.59 -6.67 -18.69
CA LEU A 33 -10.39 -7.60 -17.89
C LEU A 33 -9.84 -9.02 -17.88
N LYS A 34 -9.03 -9.40 -18.88
CA LYS A 34 -8.40 -10.73 -19.01
C LYS A 34 -7.09 -10.85 -18.22
N SER A 35 -6.53 -9.76 -17.72
CA SER A 35 -5.29 -9.78 -16.91
C SER A 35 -5.50 -10.37 -15.52
N PHE A 36 -6.74 -10.37 -15.03
CA PHE A 36 -7.14 -10.92 -13.73
C PHE A 36 -8.28 -11.95 -13.87
N PRO A 37 -8.01 -13.15 -14.44
CA PRO A 37 -9.04 -14.17 -14.55
C PRO A 37 -9.42 -14.73 -13.17
N LYS A 38 -10.69 -15.13 -13.01
CA LYS A 38 -11.12 -15.95 -11.87
C LYS A 38 -10.53 -17.37 -11.96
N SER A 39 -10.55 -18.11 -10.84
CA SER A 39 -10.18 -19.52 -10.87
C SER A 39 -11.14 -20.35 -11.73
N LYS A 40 -10.64 -21.47 -12.27
CA LYS A 40 -11.47 -22.40 -13.03
C LYS A 40 -12.53 -23.04 -12.11
N GLY A 41 -13.76 -23.13 -12.59
CA GLY A 41 -14.86 -23.75 -11.86
C GLY A 41 -15.67 -22.78 -10.99
N PHE A 42 -16.32 -23.35 -9.97
CA PHE A 42 -17.07 -22.63 -8.95
C PHE A 42 -16.10 -22.08 -7.88
N VAL A 43 -16.40 -20.89 -7.35
CA VAL A 43 -15.63 -20.29 -6.26
C VAL A 43 -16.46 -20.43 -4.98
N ASP A 44 -15.92 -21.17 -4.02
CA ASP A 44 -16.52 -21.32 -2.70
C ASP A 44 -16.11 -20.16 -1.79
N ILE A 45 -17.08 -19.33 -1.43
CA ILE A 45 -16.88 -18.15 -0.59
C ILE A 45 -16.53 -18.49 0.86
N ASN A 46 -16.78 -19.73 1.30
CA ASN A 46 -16.46 -20.20 2.65
C ASN A 46 -15.06 -20.83 2.72
N GLN A 47 -14.36 -20.95 1.59
CA GLN A 47 -13.02 -21.50 1.51
C GLN A 47 -11.98 -20.39 1.34
N PRO A 48 -10.73 -20.60 1.80
CA PRO A 48 -9.66 -19.63 1.62
C PRO A 48 -9.43 -19.27 0.16
N ILE A 49 -8.97 -18.04 -0.07
CA ILE A 49 -8.53 -17.56 -1.38
C ILE A 49 -7.25 -18.31 -1.76
N THR A 50 -7.28 -19.03 -2.89
CA THR A 50 -6.14 -19.81 -3.41
C THR A 50 -6.11 -19.76 -4.94
N ASP A 51 -5.04 -20.26 -5.56
CA ASP A 51 -4.95 -20.38 -7.04
C ASP A 51 -6.15 -21.13 -7.67
N LYS A 52 -6.80 -22.02 -6.91
CA LYS A 52 -7.94 -22.81 -7.37
C LYS A 52 -9.29 -22.27 -6.90
N ASN A 53 -9.31 -21.31 -5.98
CA ASN A 53 -10.51 -20.75 -5.38
C ASN A 53 -10.36 -19.23 -5.22
N HIS A 54 -10.67 -18.46 -6.26
CA HIS A 54 -10.67 -17.00 -6.19
C HIS A 54 -11.58 -16.39 -7.25
N ARG A 55 -12.27 -15.30 -6.91
CA ARG A 55 -12.97 -14.43 -7.85
C ARG A 55 -11.98 -13.51 -8.54
N LYS A 56 -12.45 -12.80 -9.55
CA LYS A 56 -11.66 -11.79 -10.24
C LYS A 56 -11.31 -10.61 -9.33
N SER A 57 -12.26 -10.10 -8.54
CA SER A 57 -11.99 -9.10 -7.50
C SER A 57 -10.92 -9.56 -6.51
N ASP A 58 -10.95 -10.82 -6.07
CA ASP A 58 -9.93 -11.36 -5.17
C ASP A 58 -8.53 -11.32 -5.81
N ALA A 59 -8.42 -11.63 -7.11
CA ALA A 59 -7.17 -11.55 -7.86
C ALA A 59 -6.64 -10.12 -8.04
N ILE A 60 -7.54 -9.17 -8.35
CA ILE A 60 -7.20 -7.75 -8.44
C ILE A 60 -6.69 -7.25 -7.08
N ASN A 61 -7.42 -7.54 -6.01
CA ASN A 61 -7.07 -7.08 -4.67
C ASN A 61 -5.77 -7.72 -4.16
N ASP A 62 -5.53 -9.01 -4.44
CA ASP A 62 -4.25 -9.65 -4.12
C ASP A 62 -3.07 -8.97 -4.82
N PHE A 63 -3.26 -8.57 -6.10
CA PHE A 63 -2.26 -7.81 -6.84
C PHE A 63 -2.05 -6.41 -6.29
N VAL A 64 -3.12 -5.64 -6.02
CA VAL A 64 -3.03 -4.29 -5.44
C VAL A 64 -2.32 -4.34 -4.10
N LEU A 65 -2.70 -5.27 -3.21
CA LEU A 65 -2.04 -5.46 -1.93
C LEU A 65 -0.58 -5.93 -2.08
N ALA A 66 -0.17 -6.51 -3.21
CA ALA A 66 1.23 -6.89 -3.44
C ALA A 66 2.09 -5.73 -3.96
N ILE A 67 1.51 -4.83 -4.77
CA ILE A 67 2.24 -3.75 -5.43
C ILE A 67 2.14 -2.42 -4.69
N ALA A 68 0.95 -2.04 -4.24
CA ALA A 68 0.66 -0.70 -3.72
C ALA A 68 1.45 -0.34 -2.46
N PRO A 69 1.72 -1.26 -1.50
CA PRO A 69 2.59 -0.97 -0.36
C PRO A 69 4.05 -0.68 -0.70
N ARG A 70 4.45 -0.87 -1.97
CA ARG A 70 5.80 -0.63 -2.50
C ARG A 70 5.88 0.65 -3.34
N LEU A 71 4.78 1.37 -3.50
CA LEU A 71 4.72 2.63 -4.23
C LEU A 71 4.93 3.78 -3.26
N THR A 72 5.66 4.81 -3.69
CA THR A 72 5.58 6.12 -3.01
C THR A 72 4.20 6.71 -3.24
N LEU A 73 3.73 7.61 -2.35
CA LEU A 73 2.45 8.28 -2.57
C LEU A 73 2.38 9.00 -3.93
N ALA A 74 3.47 9.67 -4.35
CA ALA A 74 3.50 10.36 -5.63
C ALA A 74 3.26 9.41 -6.82
N THR A 75 3.93 8.25 -6.83
CA THR A 75 3.74 7.23 -7.87
C THR A 75 2.35 6.60 -7.79
N LEU A 76 1.85 6.30 -6.58
CA LEU A 76 0.50 5.77 -6.38
C LEU A 76 -0.54 6.73 -6.97
N HIS A 77 -0.51 8.01 -6.57
CA HIS A 77 -1.46 9.02 -7.03
C HIS A 77 -1.41 9.21 -8.54
N GLN A 78 -0.21 9.29 -9.12
CA GLN A 78 -0.03 9.37 -10.57
C GLN A 78 -0.60 8.14 -11.30
N LEU A 79 -0.36 6.94 -10.79
CA LEU A 79 -0.89 5.71 -11.37
C LEU A 79 -2.42 5.64 -11.25
N THR A 80 -2.99 6.02 -10.09
CA THR A 80 -4.44 6.10 -9.89
C THR A 80 -5.06 7.04 -10.92
N ALA A 81 -4.49 8.23 -11.11
CA ALA A 81 -4.94 9.22 -12.08
C ALA A 81 -4.91 8.66 -13.51
N ARG A 82 -3.77 8.08 -13.91
CA ARG A 82 -3.61 7.45 -15.23
C ARG A 82 -4.58 6.30 -15.43
N MET A 83 -4.79 5.45 -14.42
CA MET A 83 -5.74 4.34 -14.53
C MET A 83 -7.18 4.85 -14.65
N ILE A 84 -7.58 5.88 -13.89
CA ILE A 84 -8.89 6.54 -14.07
C ILE A 84 -9.02 7.06 -15.50
N ASN A 85 -8.01 7.74 -16.03
CA ASN A 85 -8.04 8.31 -17.37
C ASN A 85 -8.09 7.22 -18.47
N LEU A 86 -7.32 6.14 -18.32
CA LEU A 86 -7.14 5.09 -19.33
C LEU A 86 -8.16 3.95 -19.25
N ALA A 87 -9.00 3.89 -18.21
CA ALA A 87 -9.99 2.84 -18.06
C ALA A 87 -10.91 2.74 -19.30
N PRO A 88 -11.25 1.53 -19.77
CA PRO A 88 -12.06 1.38 -20.97
C PRO A 88 -13.50 1.86 -20.75
N ASP A 89 -14.05 2.57 -21.73
CA ASP A 89 -15.47 2.89 -21.76
C ASP A 89 -16.28 1.65 -22.18
N ALA A 90 -16.92 1.00 -21.22
CA ALA A 90 -17.67 -0.25 -21.43
C ALA A 90 -19.19 -0.03 -21.64
N GLY A 91 -19.60 1.21 -21.94
CA GLY A 91 -21.00 1.61 -22.10
C GLY A 91 -21.37 2.79 -21.20
N ARG A 92 -22.63 3.24 -21.31
CA ARG A 92 -23.14 4.31 -20.43
C ARG A 92 -23.21 3.82 -18.99
N ASN A 93 -22.75 4.65 -18.05
CA ASN A 93 -22.87 4.41 -16.62
C ASN A 93 -22.19 3.11 -16.12
N THR A 94 -21.11 2.65 -16.78
CA THR A 94 -20.37 1.44 -16.37
C THR A 94 -19.07 1.73 -15.63
N PHE A 95 -18.52 2.94 -15.78
CA PHE A 95 -17.27 3.34 -15.15
C PHE A 95 -17.34 3.19 -13.62
N MET A 96 -16.31 2.60 -13.01
CA MET A 96 -16.24 2.20 -11.58
C MET A 96 -17.32 1.20 -11.10
N ARG A 97 -18.34 0.83 -11.89
CA ARG A 97 -19.34 -0.17 -11.46
C ARG A 97 -18.81 -1.60 -11.59
N ASN A 98 -18.08 -1.88 -12.67
CA ASN A 98 -17.47 -3.18 -12.90
C ASN A 98 -16.21 -3.41 -12.05
N GLU A 99 -15.79 -4.67 -11.94
CA GLU A 99 -14.49 -5.03 -11.34
C GLU A 99 -13.35 -4.55 -12.25
N GLY A 100 -12.62 -3.52 -11.78
CA GLY A 100 -11.54 -2.88 -12.52
C GLY A 100 -10.37 -2.52 -11.62
N LEU A 101 -9.17 -2.46 -12.22
CA LEU A 101 -7.93 -2.17 -11.50
C LEU A 101 -7.88 -0.71 -11.03
N GLU A 102 -8.39 0.21 -11.85
CA GLU A 102 -8.55 1.64 -11.53
C GLU A 102 -9.36 1.85 -10.26
N LYS A 103 -10.43 1.08 -10.08
CA LYS A 103 -11.28 1.11 -8.88
C LYS A 103 -10.52 0.64 -7.65
N ALA A 104 -9.77 -0.45 -7.80
CA ALA A 104 -9.03 -1.04 -6.70
C ALA A 104 -7.86 -0.14 -6.26
N PHE A 105 -7.16 0.51 -7.20
CA PHE A 105 -6.12 1.52 -6.89
C PHE A 105 -6.71 2.76 -6.20
N LEU A 106 -7.82 3.30 -6.71
CA LEU A 106 -8.51 4.43 -6.08
C LEU A 106 -8.99 4.09 -4.66
N ALA A 107 -9.56 2.90 -4.46
CA ALA A 107 -9.99 2.44 -3.15
C ALA A 107 -8.81 2.24 -2.19
N TYR A 108 -7.68 1.73 -2.66
CA TYR A 108 -6.46 1.60 -1.86
C TYR A 108 -5.95 2.98 -1.43
N GLU A 109 -5.87 3.93 -2.37
CA GLU A 109 -5.44 5.28 -2.06
C GLU A 109 -6.41 5.98 -1.09
N LEU A 110 -7.72 5.77 -1.21
CA LEU A 110 -8.69 6.27 -0.24
C LEU A 110 -8.51 5.67 1.17
N ALA A 111 -8.16 4.38 1.24
CA ALA A 111 -7.94 3.71 2.51
C ALA A 111 -6.69 4.22 3.23
N GLN A 112 -5.60 4.45 2.48
CA GLN A 112 -4.28 4.74 3.05
C GLN A 112 -3.97 6.25 3.08
N PHE A 113 -4.40 6.99 2.06
CA PHE A 113 -4.10 8.40 1.82
C PHE A 113 -5.37 9.19 1.42
N PRO A 114 -6.41 9.23 2.27
CA PRO A 114 -7.72 9.76 1.91
C PRO A 114 -7.68 11.20 1.42
N GLN A 115 -6.75 12.02 1.91
CA GLN A 115 -6.62 13.43 1.48
C GLN A 115 -6.13 13.53 0.03
N SER A 116 -5.19 12.67 -0.37
CA SER A 116 -4.68 12.58 -1.74
C SER A 116 -5.77 12.12 -2.70
N ALA A 117 -6.44 11.00 -2.38
CA ALA A 117 -7.47 10.44 -3.25
C ALA A 117 -8.76 11.28 -3.32
N ALA A 118 -9.08 12.08 -2.29
CA ALA A 118 -10.27 12.93 -2.26
C ALA A 118 -10.34 13.91 -3.44
N ILE A 119 -9.19 14.25 -4.00
CA ILE A 119 -9.02 15.27 -5.04
C ILE A 119 -9.62 14.83 -6.37
N PHE A 120 -9.59 13.53 -6.66
CA PHE A 120 -10.23 12.96 -7.85
C PHE A 120 -11.74 13.24 -7.92
N PHE A 121 -12.38 13.53 -6.78
CA PHE A 121 -13.81 13.84 -6.71
C PHE A 121 -14.11 15.34 -6.72
N LEU A 122 -13.08 16.20 -6.70
CA LEU A 122 -13.25 17.64 -6.78
C LEU A 122 -13.40 18.08 -8.23
N LYS A 123 -14.18 19.13 -8.47
CA LYS A 123 -14.22 19.77 -9.78
C LYS A 123 -12.82 20.24 -10.16
N PRO A 124 -12.34 19.96 -11.37
CA PRO A 124 -11.04 20.47 -11.82
C PRO A 124 -11.11 22.00 -11.96
N GLU A 125 -10.09 22.68 -11.46
CA GLU A 125 -9.86 24.09 -11.77
C GLU A 125 -9.28 24.21 -13.18
N SER A 126 -9.39 25.37 -13.81
CA SER A 126 -8.81 25.59 -15.13
C SER A 126 -7.29 25.34 -15.10
N LEU A 127 -6.77 24.59 -16.09
CA LEU A 127 -5.33 24.47 -16.30
C LEU A 127 -4.79 25.83 -16.77
N GLU A 128 -4.46 26.73 -15.83
CA GLU A 128 -3.95 28.07 -16.16
C GLU A 128 -2.53 28.05 -16.74
N SER A 129 -1.84 26.90 -16.68
CA SER A 129 -0.60 26.69 -17.41
C SER A 129 -0.58 25.28 -18.00
N ILE A 130 -0.25 25.18 -19.28
CA ILE A 130 -0.19 23.92 -20.02
C ILE A 130 0.96 23.09 -19.44
N GLU A 131 0.65 22.22 -18.49
CA GLU A 131 1.55 21.12 -18.20
C GLU A 131 1.53 20.14 -19.37
N SER A 132 2.70 19.60 -19.70
CA SER A 132 2.83 18.65 -20.81
C SER A 132 1.96 17.41 -20.55
N ALA A 133 1.35 16.88 -21.62
CA ALA A 133 0.66 15.60 -21.55
C ALA A 133 1.58 14.53 -20.92
N GLY A 134 1.05 13.77 -19.97
CA GLY A 134 1.80 12.81 -19.18
C GLY A 134 2.44 13.34 -17.89
N SER A 135 2.36 14.65 -17.59
CA SER A 135 2.72 15.16 -16.25
C SER A 135 1.75 14.63 -15.19
N ALA A 136 2.19 14.53 -13.94
CA ALA A 136 1.35 14.04 -12.85
C ALA A 136 0.06 14.87 -12.66
N LYS A 137 0.15 16.21 -12.72
CA LYS A 137 -1.05 17.06 -12.59
C LYS A 137 -1.90 17.07 -13.85
N TYR A 138 -1.31 16.91 -15.05
CA TYR A 138 -2.11 16.73 -16.25
C TYR A 138 -2.98 15.48 -16.14
N GLU A 139 -2.40 14.35 -15.73
CA GLU A 139 -3.14 13.10 -15.54
C GLU A 139 -4.18 13.23 -14.42
N GLU A 140 -3.86 13.91 -13.32
CA GLU A 140 -4.81 14.21 -12.25
C GLU A 140 -6.01 15.03 -12.76
N PHE A 141 -5.75 16.10 -13.52
CA PHE A 141 -6.79 16.93 -14.13
C PHE A 141 -7.69 16.12 -15.07
N GLN A 142 -7.10 15.26 -15.92
CA GLN A 142 -7.90 14.38 -16.80
C GLN A 142 -8.74 13.39 -15.98
N ALA A 143 -8.17 12.81 -14.93
CA ALA A 143 -8.87 11.91 -14.04
C ALA A 143 -10.07 12.60 -13.36
N ARG A 144 -9.89 13.82 -12.85
CA ARG A 144 -10.95 14.65 -12.25
C ARG A 144 -12.04 14.97 -13.26
N ASN A 145 -11.68 15.40 -14.47
CA ASN A 145 -12.66 15.66 -15.53
C ASN A 145 -13.49 14.42 -15.84
N ARG A 146 -12.85 13.26 -15.96
CA ARG A 146 -13.57 12.01 -16.19
C ARG A 146 -14.50 11.68 -15.02
N MET A 147 -14.03 11.82 -13.78
CA MET A 147 -14.86 11.56 -12.60
C MET A 147 -16.11 12.44 -12.58
N GLN A 148 -15.96 13.74 -12.86
CA GLN A 148 -17.11 14.67 -12.91
C GLN A 148 -18.06 14.36 -14.08
N LYS A 149 -17.53 13.94 -15.23
CA LYS A 149 -18.34 13.56 -16.39
C LYS A 149 -19.18 12.31 -16.12
N GLU A 150 -18.56 11.27 -15.56
CA GLU A 150 -19.20 9.97 -15.31
C GLU A 150 -20.13 9.98 -14.08
N PHE A 151 -19.93 10.90 -13.15
CA PHE A 151 -20.70 11.05 -11.91
C PHE A 151 -21.17 12.50 -11.72
N SER A 152 -21.99 12.98 -12.66
CA SER A 152 -22.45 14.38 -12.70
C SER A 152 -23.72 14.65 -11.87
N GLY A 153 -24.42 13.62 -11.43
CA GLY A 153 -25.60 13.73 -10.58
C GLY A 153 -25.28 14.19 -9.16
N THR A 154 -26.25 14.80 -8.51
CA THR A 154 -26.10 15.43 -7.18
C THR A 154 -25.62 14.43 -6.10
N ASP A 155 -26.08 13.18 -6.19
CA ASP A 155 -25.74 12.10 -5.25
C ASP A 155 -24.75 11.07 -5.84
N ASP A 156 -24.30 11.25 -7.08
CA ASP A 156 -23.52 10.22 -7.79
C ASP A 156 -22.17 9.96 -7.12
N ILE A 157 -21.45 11.02 -6.76
CA ILE A 157 -20.18 10.92 -6.04
C ILE A 157 -20.38 10.34 -4.63
N LYS A 158 -21.48 10.68 -3.97
CA LYS A 158 -21.82 10.13 -2.65
C LYS A 158 -22.06 8.62 -2.76
N ASN A 159 -22.87 8.18 -3.73
CA ASN A 159 -23.16 6.77 -3.99
C ASN A 159 -21.91 5.99 -4.43
N LEU A 160 -21.05 6.59 -5.25
CA LEU A 160 -19.76 6.02 -5.61
C LEU A 160 -18.92 5.72 -4.37
N LYS A 161 -18.81 6.69 -3.44
CA LYS A 161 -18.04 6.50 -2.20
C LYS A 161 -18.68 5.47 -1.28
N ASP A 162 -19.96 5.65 -0.96
CA ASP A 162 -20.63 4.91 0.12
C ASP A 162 -21.01 3.48 -0.26
N VAL A 163 -21.30 3.22 -1.54
CA VAL A 163 -21.82 1.92 -2.01
C VAL A 163 -20.79 1.16 -2.83
N ILE A 164 -20.10 1.85 -3.74
CA ILE A 164 -19.21 1.17 -4.71
C ILE A 164 -17.80 1.01 -4.15
N LEU A 165 -17.23 2.07 -3.56
CA LEU A 165 -15.84 2.07 -3.10
C LEU A 165 -15.70 1.57 -1.67
N LYS A 166 -16.64 1.90 -0.77
CA LYS A 166 -16.57 1.55 0.66
C LYS A 166 -16.24 0.08 0.94
N PRO A 167 -16.88 -0.93 0.31
CA PRO A 167 -16.56 -2.34 0.59
C PRO A 167 -15.12 -2.72 0.21
N ILE A 168 -14.55 -2.05 -0.80
CA ILE A 168 -13.18 -2.28 -1.25
C ILE A 168 -12.18 -1.53 -0.36
N ILE A 169 -12.53 -0.31 0.06
CA ILE A 169 -11.76 0.47 1.04
C ILE A 169 -11.62 -0.32 2.35
N GLU A 170 -12.71 -0.89 2.85
CA GLU A 170 -12.72 -1.70 4.07
C GLU A 170 -11.85 -2.97 3.96
N LEU A 171 -11.66 -3.49 2.75
CA LEU A 171 -10.78 -4.64 2.48
C LEU A 171 -9.29 -4.24 2.61
N TYR A 172 -8.95 -2.98 2.38
CA TYR A 172 -7.60 -2.44 2.55
C TYR A 172 -7.39 -1.93 3.96
N SER A 173 -7.63 -2.79 4.93
CA SER A 173 -7.43 -2.49 6.35
C SER A 173 -6.01 -1.97 6.59
N LYS A 174 -5.87 -0.98 7.49
CA LYS A 174 -4.56 -0.43 7.86
C LYS A 174 -3.59 -1.53 8.32
N GLU A 175 -4.09 -2.52 9.04
CA GLU A 175 -3.28 -3.63 9.56
C GLU A 175 -2.72 -4.51 8.44
N ASP A 176 -3.56 -4.96 7.49
CA ASP A 176 -3.11 -5.80 6.37
C ASP A 176 -2.07 -5.08 5.52
N VAL A 177 -2.29 -3.78 5.27
CA VAL A 177 -1.35 -2.95 4.52
C VAL A 177 -0.04 -2.76 5.29
N ALA A 178 -0.10 -2.50 6.60
CA ALA A 178 1.08 -2.37 7.45
C ALA A 178 1.90 -3.66 7.48
N GLN A 179 1.26 -4.83 7.63
CA GLN A 179 1.94 -6.13 7.60
C GLN A 179 2.70 -6.35 6.29
N ARG A 180 2.08 -6.00 5.15
CA ARG A 180 2.71 -6.13 3.82
C ARG A 180 3.83 -5.12 3.60
N ASN A 181 3.70 -3.88 4.08
CA ASN A 181 4.76 -2.87 4.02
C ASN A 181 5.97 -3.29 4.89
N VAL A 182 5.73 -3.79 6.09
CA VAL A 182 6.82 -4.31 6.95
C VAL A 182 7.49 -5.53 6.29
N ALA A 183 6.74 -6.44 5.67
CA ALA A 183 7.31 -7.57 4.96
C ALA A 183 8.19 -7.17 3.76
N TYR A 184 7.89 -6.03 3.14
CA TYR A 184 8.70 -5.47 2.06
C TYR A 184 10.05 -4.95 2.58
N HIS A 185 10.04 -4.15 3.65
CA HIS A 185 11.26 -3.55 4.22
C HIS A 185 12.09 -4.53 5.04
N TYR A 186 11.42 -5.44 5.74
CA TYR A 186 12.02 -6.49 6.54
C TYR A 186 11.83 -7.83 5.85
N ARG A 187 12.80 -8.23 5.00
CA ARG A 187 12.82 -9.52 4.26
C ARG A 187 12.61 -10.76 5.16
N HIS A 188 12.80 -10.59 6.45
CA HIS A 188 12.73 -11.63 7.46
C HIS A 188 11.41 -11.61 8.24
N ALA A 189 10.42 -10.85 7.77
CA ALA A 189 9.14 -10.72 8.45
C ALA A 189 8.41 -12.06 8.58
N ILE A 190 7.91 -12.34 9.78
CA ILE A 190 7.15 -13.54 10.11
C ILE A 190 5.94 -13.11 10.94
N TYR A 191 4.76 -13.53 10.50
CA TYR A 191 3.48 -13.30 11.20
C TYR A 191 2.72 -14.60 11.50
N ASN A 192 3.31 -15.76 11.14
CA ASN A 192 2.80 -17.08 11.50
C ASN A 192 3.95 -17.99 11.97
N GLU A 193 3.70 -18.80 13.01
CA GLU A 193 4.76 -19.61 13.63
C GLU A 193 5.34 -20.70 12.70
N ALA A 194 4.61 -21.07 11.65
CA ALA A 194 4.98 -22.14 10.71
C ALA A 194 6.15 -21.79 9.76
N GLY A 195 6.62 -20.54 9.71
CA GLY A 195 7.62 -20.05 8.75
C GLY A 195 9.02 -19.72 9.30
N GLY A 196 9.30 -19.96 10.59
CA GLY A 196 10.53 -19.50 11.24
C GLY A 196 11.81 -20.25 10.84
N ARG A 197 12.88 -19.51 10.49
CA ARG A 197 14.24 -20.04 10.34
C ARG A 197 14.80 -20.53 11.69
N PHE A 198 15.59 -21.60 11.64
CA PHE A 198 16.34 -22.11 12.79
C PHE A 198 17.55 -21.22 13.07
N HIS A 199 17.71 -20.71 14.30
CA HIS A 199 18.84 -19.88 14.72
C HIS A 199 19.37 -20.31 16.10
N ALA A 200 20.70 -20.34 16.25
CA ALA A 200 21.42 -20.73 17.48
C ALA A 200 21.25 -19.74 18.65
N TYR A 201 20.89 -18.48 18.39
CA TYR A 201 20.64 -17.46 19.40
C TYR A 201 19.31 -16.76 19.13
N LYS A 202 18.22 -17.37 19.61
CA LYS A 202 16.88 -16.74 19.57
C LYS A 202 16.84 -15.58 20.57
N VAL A 203 16.62 -14.37 20.08
CA VAL A 203 16.17 -13.23 20.89
C VAL A 203 14.82 -13.61 21.46
N SER A 204 14.68 -13.66 22.78
CA SER A 204 13.42 -14.02 23.45
C SER A 204 12.87 -12.77 24.12
N GLY A 205 11.59 -12.45 23.96
CA GLY A 205 10.96 -11.31 24.65
C GLY A 205 11.18 -11.38 26.17
N THR A 206 11.22 -12.59 26.72
CA THR A 206 11.51 -12.88 28.14
C THR A 206 12.91 -12.45 28.63
N LYS A 207 13.83 -12.07 27.73
CA LYS A 207 15.17 -11.57 28.10
C LYS A 207 15.21 -10.05 28.32
N PHE A 208 14.14 -9.34 28.01
CA PHE A 208 14.08 -7.89 28.14
C PHE A 208 13.01 -7.52 29.15
N ALA A 209 13.43 -7.12 30.35
CA ALA A 209 12.53 -6.54 31.32
C ALA A 209 11.95 -5.23 30.74
N GLY A 210 10.62 -5.09 30.73
CA GLY A 210 9.93 -3.90 30.22
C GLY A 210 9.32 -4.03 28.81
N LEU A 211 9.45 -5.18 28.15
CA LEU A 211 8.77 -5.45 26.87
C LEU A 211 7.25 -5.62 27.11
N PRO A 212 6.36 -4.95 26.32
CA PRO A 212 4.92 -5.09 26.44
C PRO A 212 4.43 -6.54 26.43
N GLU A 213 3.39 -6.85 27.22
CA GLU A 213 2.88 -8.21 27.45
C GLU A 213 2.55 -8.95 26.14
N HIS A 214 1.92 -8.27 25.19
CA HIS A 214 1.54 -8.89 23.91
C HIS A 214 2.74 -9.30 23.05
N LEU A 215 3.93 -8.74 23.30
CA LEU A 215 5.18 -9.03 22.62
C LEU A 215 6.02 -10.12 23.30
N GLN A 216 5.80 -10.40 24.59
CA GLN A 216 6.65 -11.32 25.37
C GLN A 216 6.60 -12.76 24.86
N LYS A 217 5.49 -13.16 24.23
CA LYS A 217 5.30 -14.49 23.62
C LYS A 217 6.14 -14.70 22.36
N PHE A 218 6.57 -13.62 21.69
CA PHE A 218 7.29 -13.71 20.43
C PHE A 218 8.80 -13.79 20.62
N LYS A 219 9.47 -14.38 19.61
CA LYS A 219 10.93 -14.59 19.61
C LYS A 219 11.51 -14.34 18.22
N GLY A 220 12.78 -13.94 18.18
CA GLY A 220 13.57 -13.83 16.96
C GLY A 220 12.98 -12.83 15.96
N ASP A 221 12.89 -13.27 14.70
CA ASP A 221 12.30 -12.51 13.60
C ASP A 221 10.81 -12.20 13.81
N HIS A 222 10.05 -13.09 14.46
CA HIS A 222 8.62 -12.86 14.74
C HIS A 222 8.44 -11.67 15.70
N LEU A 223 9.26 -11.59 16.75
CA LEU A 223 9.23 -10.46 17.69
C LEU A 223 9.56 -9.14 16.98
N LYS A 224 10.62 -9.13 16.15
CA LYS A 224 11.01 -7.93 15.38
C LYS A 224 9.93 -7.50 14.39
N SER A 225 9.26 -8.45 13.76
CA SER A 225 8.16 -8.19 12.83
C SER A 225 7.00 -7.51 13.53
N GLN A 226 6.61 -8.01 14.71
CA GLN A 226 5.52 -7.42 15.47
C GLN A 226 5.86 -6.02 15.99
N ILE A 227 7.09 -5.81 16.47
CA ILE A 227 7.55 -4.47 16.88
C ILE A 227 7.49 -3.48 15.71
N LEU A 228 7.98 -3.88 14.53
CA LEU A 228 7.95 -3.04 13.33
C LEU A 228 6.51 -2.77 12.87
N LEU A 229 5.61 -3.74 13.01
CA LEU A 229 4.19 -3.60 12.71
C LEU A 229 3.52 -2.59 13.64
N ASP A 230 3.69 -2.74 14.95
CA ASP A 230 3.11 -1.84 15.95
C ASP A 230 3.61 -0.41 15.76
N PHE A 231 4.90 -0.24 15.41
CA PHE A 231 5.47 1.06 15.10
C PHE A 231 4.96 1.63 13.77
N LYS A 232 4.83 0.80 12.73
CA LYS A 232 4.28 1.23 11.43
C LYS A 232 2.84 1.74 11.58
N MET A 233 2.03 1.08 12.39
CA MET A 233 0.66 1.52 12.68
C MET A 233 0.65 2.92 13.31
N GLN A 234 1.54 3.19 14.27
CA GLN A 234 1.70 4.53 14.85
C GLN A 234 2.14 5.58 13.80
N LEU A 235 3.10 5.23 12.94
CA LEU A 235 3.55 6.12 11.87
C LEU A 235 2.44 6.50 10.89
N MET A 236 1.54 5.57 10.55
CA MET A 236 0.43 5.82 9.62
C MET A 236 -0.59 6.84 10.16
N ASP A 237 -0.64 7.01 11.48
CA ASP A 237 -1.51 7.99 12.10
C ASP A 237 -0.89 9.39 12.17
N ALA A 238 0.45 9.51 12.11
CA ALA A 238 1.16 10.79 12.10
C ALA A 238 0.84 11.64 10.85
N LYS A 239 0.53 12.91 11.06
CA LYS A 239 0.11 13.89 10.04
C LYS A 239 1.15 14.97 9.76
N THR A 240 2.15 15.11 10.61
CA THR A 240 3.22 16.11 10.46
C THR A 240 4.60 15.49 10.60
N HIS A 241 5.63 16.15 10.04
CA HIS A 241 7.02 15.72 10.24
C HIS A 241 7.41 15.73 11.72
N GLN A 242 6.93 16.73 12.47
CA GLN A 242 7.18 16.83 13.91
C GLN A 242 6.59 15.63 14.65
N GLU A 243 5.34 15.24 14.37
CA GLU A 243 4.74 14.04 14.99
C GLU A 243 5.55 12.77 14.68
N VAL A 244 6.10 12.64 13.46
CA VAL A 244 6.99 11.52 13.12
C VAL A 244 8.27 11.59 13.93
N ASP A 245 8.89 12.76 14.07
CA ASP A 245 10.13 12.94 14.84
C ASP A 245 9.93 12.69 16.34
N ASP A 246 8.79 13.10 16.89
CA ASP A 246 8.40 12.83 18.28
C ASP A 246 8.19 11.33 18.49
N LEU A 247 7.47 10.65 17.58
CA LEU A 247 7.28 9.19 17.61
C LEU A 247 8.61 8.44 17.56
N VAL A 248 9.54 8.85 16.70
CA VAL A 248 10.88 8.25 16.59
C VAL A 248 11.65 8.46 17.89
N THR A 249 11.65 9.67 18.43
CA THR A 249 12.37 10.02 19.67
C THR A 249 11.83 9.22 20.86
N GLU A 250 10.51 9.09 20.97
CA GLU A 250 9.88 8.30 22.02
C GLU A 250 10.13 6.79 21.83
N PHE A 251 10.06 6.30 20.60
CA PHE A 251 10.32 4.89 20.32
C PHE A 251 11.76 4.49 20.61
N GLN A 252 12.73 5.36 20.32
CA GLN A 252 14.16 5.11 20.59
C GLN A 252 14.49 4.96 22.09
N LYS A 253 13.62 5.43 22.98
CA LYS A 253 13.75 5.24 24.44
C LYS A 253 13.19 3.90 24.92
N LYS A 254 12.46 3.17 24.06
CA LYS A 254 11.77 1.92 24.41
C LYS A 254 12.67 0.71 24.23
N VAL A 255 12.43 -0.31 25.05
CA VAL A 255 13.10 -1.62 25.00
C VAL A 255 12.91 -2.29 23.62
N GLU A 256 11.78 -2.04 22.98
CA GLU A 256 11.47 -2.50 21.62
C GLU A 256 12.50 -2.02 20.60
N TYR A 257 13.04 -0.80 20.73
CA TYR A 257 14.09 -0.30 19.86
C TYR A 257 15.40 -1.07 20.08
N ASP A 258 15.77 -1.35 21.34
CA ASP A 258 16.94 -2.17 21.67
C ASP A 258 16.84 -3.58 21.08
N VAL A 259 15.63 -4.15 21.03
CA VAL A 259 15.38 -5.43 20.36
C VAL A 259 15.69 -5.34 18.86
N LEU A 260 15.32 -4.24 18.19
CA LEU A 260 15.61 -4.04 16.77
C LEU A 260 17.11 -3.83 16.51
N THR A 261 17.82 -3.10 17.37
CA THR A 261 19.27 -2.85 17.25
C THR A 261 20.10 -4.08 17.58
N THR A 262 19.57 -5.01 18.40
CA THR A 262 20.25 -6.25 18.75
C THR A 262 20.45 -7.14 17.52
N GLY A 263 21.72 -7.33 17.15
CA GLY A 263 22.13 -8.21 16.05
C GLY A 263 21.87 -9.68 16.37
N GLN A 264 21.27 -10.41 15.43
CA GLN A 264 21.01 -11.85 15.53
C GLN A 264 22.10 -12.72 14.89
N GLY A 265 23.24 -12.13 14.50
CA GLY A 265 24.35 -12.85 13.85
C GLY A 265 25.73 -12.43 14.34
N PHE A 266 26.68 -13.36 14.33
CA PHE A 266 28.08 -13.19 14.76
C PHE A 266 28.81 -12.05 14.00
N ILE A 267 28.36 -11.70 12.80
CA ILE A 267 28.98 -10.69 11.92
C ILE A 267 28.55 -9.25 12.28
N SER A 268 27.32 -9.03 12.76
CA SER A 268 26.84 -7.68 13.15
C SER A 268 27.44 -7.21 14.48
N LEU A 269 27.88 -8.13 15.34
CA LEU A 269 28.58 -7.79 16.58
C LEU A 269 30.02 -7.31 16.33
N ARG A 270 30.65 -7.73 15.22
CA ARG A 270 32.07 -7.45 14.92
C ARG A 270 32.28 -6.24 14.00
N PHE A 271 31.24 -5.82 13.28
CA PHE A 271 31.23 -4.64 12.44
C PHE A 271 29.96 -3.86 12.78
N HIS A 272 30.08 -2.64 13.30
CA HIS A 272 29.03 -1.69 13.71
C HIS A 272 28.01 -1.33 12.60
N ARG A 273 27.49 -2.32 11.87
CA ARG A 273 26.55 -2.17 10.76
C ARG A 273 25.13 -2.26 11.32
N PRO A 274 24.24 -1.33 10.95
CA PRO A 274 22.84 -1.37 11.38
C PRO A 274 22.18 -2.68 10.93
N THR A 275 21.37 -3.26 11.81
CA THR A 275 20.60 -4.49 11.58
C THR A 275 19.59 -4.29 10.46
N SER A 276 19.13 -5.38 9.83
CA SER A 276 18.07 -5.32 8.82
C SER A 276 16.76 -4.76 9.38
N SER A 277 16.45 -5.04 10.65
CA SER A 277 15.29 -4.48 11.35
C SER A 277 15.40 -2.98 11.59
N LEU A 278 16.59 -2.48 11.95
CA LEU A 278 16.81 -1.04 12.11
C LEU A 278 16.72 -0.30 10.77
N ARG A 279 17.27 -0.87 9.69
CA ARG A 279 17.10 -0.29 8.35
C ARG A 279 15.64 -0.26 7.93
N ALA A 280 14.89 -1.33 8.19
CA ALA A 280 13.45 -1.36 7.89
C ALA A 280 12.71 -0.25 8.64
N PHE A 281 13.04 -0.04 9.92
CA PHE A 281 12.53 1.08 10.72
C PHE A 281 12.86 2.44 10.07
N GLU A 282 14.12 2.70 9.74
CA GLU A 282 14.55 3.96 9.11
C GLU A 282 13.86 4.21 7.76
N HIS A 283 13.71 3.16 6.94
CA HIS A 283 12.99 3.25 5.67
C HIS A 283 11.52 3.64 5.88
N MET A 284 10.81 3.01 6.81
CA MET A 284 9.41 3.33 7.08
C MET A 284 9.21 4.76 7.61
N VAL A 285 10.14 5.27 8.42
CA VAL A 285 10.13 6.66 8.91
C VAL A 285 10.29 7.62 7.73
N ASN A 286 11.29 7.39 6.88
CA ASN A 286 11.55 8.24 5.72
C ASN A 286 10.39 8.22 4.72
N GLU A 287 9.81 7.04 4.47
CA GLU A 287 8.60 6.91 3.64
C GLU A 287 7.46 7.78 4.17
N ARG A 288 7.14 7.70 5.47
CA ARG A 288 6.03 8.48 6.01
C ARG A 288 6.28 9.98 5.91
N LYS A 289 7.51 10.45 6.15
CA LYS A 289 7.87 11.87 5.95
C LYS A 289 7.68 12.31 4.50
N GLN A 290 8.09 11.47 3.54
CA GLN A 290 7.91 11.74 2.13
C GLN A 290 6.42 11.78 1.74
N ASP A 291 5.62 10.86 2.28
CA ASP A 291 4.17 10.85 2.07
C ASP A 291 3.54 12.15 2.58
N ILE A 292 3.85 12.58 3.81
CA ILE A 292 3.33 13.84 4.39
C ILE A 292 3.69 15.05 3.51
N SER A 293 4.93 15.13 3.04
CA SER A 293 5.36 16.20 2.13
C SER A 293 4.54 16.19 0.84
N THR A 294 4.28 14.99 0.31
CA THR A 294 3.53 14.80 -0.93
C THR A 294 2.05 15.13 -0.74
N GLU A 295 1.41 14.68 0.35
CA GLU A 295 0.03 15.05 0.72
C GLU A 295 -0.12 16.58 0.77
N LYS A 296 0.87 17.28 1.35
CA LYS A 296 0.88 18.74 1.41
C LYS A 296 1.04 19.38 0.03
N SER A 297 1.97 18.89 -0.80
CA SER A 297 2.17 19.40 -2.17
C SER A 297 0.94 19.20 -3.05
N ILE A 298 0.32 18.02 -2.96
CA ILE A 298 -0.90 17.68 -3.67
C ILE A 298 -2.04 18.62 -3.23
N LYS A 299 -2.21 18.86 -1.91
CA LYS A 299 -3.22 19.79 -1.39
C LYS A 299 -3.00 21.24 -1.83
N LEU A 300 -1.75 21.71 -1.82
CA LEU A 300 -1.39 23.07 -2.23
C LEU A 300 -1.51 23.28 -3.76
N GLY A 301 -1.48 22.21 -4.55
CA GLY A 301 -1.74 22.29 -6.00
C GLY A 301 -3.21 22.59 -6.36
N ILE A 302 -4.08 22.77 -5.37
CA ILE A 302 -5.52 23.03 -5.49
C ILE A 302 -5.89 24.41 -4.90
N SER A 303 -4.96 25.09 -4.25
CA SER A 303 -5.20 26.38 -3.56
C SER A 303 -4.55 27.52 -4.31
#